data_AF-A0A2X2T155-F1
#
_entry.id   AF-A0A2X2T155-F1
#
_cell.length_a   1.000
_cell.length_b   1.000
_cell.length_c   1.000
_cell.angle_alpha   90.00
_cell.angle_beta   90.00
_cell.angle_gamma   90.00
#
_symmetry.space_group_name_H-M   'P 1'
#
loop_
_entity.id
_entity.type
_entity.pdbx_description
1 polymer ?
#
loop_
_entity_poly.entity_id
_entity_poly.type
_entity_poly.pdbx_seq_one_letter_code
_entity_poly.pdbx_strand_id
1 'polypeptide(L)'
;MPQVIHAAGRIYQDSAADNPYADAVMVQLEQALTQASAQIQVKVSELETVLSAIPSQISLTTIASVNPLNIGVFSRSPLGYRCVWLLVGYDQMAMKAFQAHHYGLISRQRRDGLLNQGGHLVRRIYGILRSWPRVGRHPGRYS
;
A
#
# COMPACT_ATOMS: atom_id res chain seq x y z
N MET A 1 -8.07 -4.26 7.58
CA MET A 1 -6.90 -4.76 6.81
C MET A 1 -7.03 -6.23 6.39
N PRO A 2 -7.39 -7.22 7.24
CA PRO A 2 -7.42 -8.64 6.83
C PRO A 2 -8.37 -8.94 5.66
N GLN A 3 -9.55 -8.29 5.68
CA GLN A 3 -10.59 -8.50 4.67
C GLN A 3 -10.14 -8.13 3.23
N VAL A 4 -9.17 -7.23 3.10
CA VAL A 4 -8.63 -6.74 1.81
C VAL A 4 -7.81 -7.81 1.13
N ILE A 5 -6.95 -8.44 1.93
CA ILE A 5 -6.02 -9.48 1.48
C ILE A 5 -6.81 -10.74 1.13
N HIS A 6 -7.83 -11.07 1.94
CA HIS A 6 -8.76 -12.15 1.61
C HIS A 6 -9.57 -11.87 0.34
N ALA A 7 -10.00 -10.63 0.10
CA ALA A 7 -10.68 -10.26 -1.14
C ALA A 7 -9.79 -10.44 -2.37
N ALA A 8 -8.53 -10.02 -2.30
CA ALA A 8 -7.54 -10.24 -3.36
C ALA A 8 -7.31 -11.73 -3.63
N GLY A 9 -7.28 -12.55 -2.59
CA GLY A 9 -7.20 -14.01 -2.71
C GLY A 9 -8.39 -14.61 -3.46
N ARG A 10 -9.61 -14.13 -3.20
CA ARG A 10 -10.82 -14.63 -3.87
C ARG A 10 -10.91 -14.22 -5.33
N ILE A 11 -10.61 -12.95 -5.65
CA ILE A 11 -10.58 -12.50 -7.05
C ILE A 11 -9.59 -13.35 -7.87
N TYR A 12 -8.43 -13.65 -7.29
CA TYR A 12 -7.44 -14.51 -7.91
C TYR A 12 -7.95 -15.94 -8.14
N GLN A 13 -8.65 -16.52 -7.16
CA GLN A 13 -9.27 -17.85 -7.30
C GLN A 13 -10.40 -17.87 -8.33
N ASP A 14 -11.26 -16.85 -8.35
CA ASP A 14 -12.37 -16.75 -9.29
C ASP A 14 -11.85 -16.53 -10.73
N SER A 15 -10.79 -15.75 -10.90
CA SER A 15 -10.08 -15.58 -12.18
C SER A 15 -9.46 -16.90 -12.66
N ALA A 16 -8.80 -17.64 -11.77
CA ALA A 16 -8.27 -18.97 -12.07
C ALA A 16 -9.35 -20.02 -12.40
N ALA A 17 -10.62 -19.73 -12.10
CA ALA A 17 -11.79 -20.54 -12.46
C ALA A 17 -12.52 -20.00 -13.70
N ASP A 18 -11.84 -19.26 -14.57
CA ASP A 18 -12.31 -18.69 -15.83
C ASP A 18 -13.50 -17.72 -15.68
N ASN A 19 -13.55 -16.94 -14.60
CA ASN A 19 -14.55 -15.88 -14.45
C ASN A 19 -14.10 -14.58 -15.16
N PRO A 20 -14.73 -14.18 -16.28
CA PRO A 20 -14.27 -13.04 -17.07
C PRO A 20 -14.40 -11.70 -16.32
N TYR A 21 -15.32 -11.61 -15.35
CA TYR A 21 -15.44 -10.41 -14.51
C TYR A 21 -14.34 -10.35 -13.44
N ALA A 22 -13.90 -11.51 -12.95
CA ALA A 22 -12.78 -11.57 -12.02
C ALA A 22 -11.47 -11.18 -12.72
N ASP A 23 -11.28 -11.63 -13.97
CA ASP A 23 -10.12 -11.24 -14.79
C ASP A 23 -10.05 -9.73 -14.99
N ALA A 24 -11.16 -9.09 -15.37
CA ALA A 24 -11.20 -7.65 -15.57
C ALA A 24 -10.84 -6.87 -14.28
N VAL A 25 -11.34 -7.32 -13.13
CA VAL A 25 -11.01 -6.71 -11.82
C VAL A 25 -9.56 -7.01 -11.43
N MET A 26 -9.04 -8.20 -11.75
CA MET A 26 -7.65 -8.57 -11.50
C MET A 26 -6.70 -7.66 -12.25
N VAL A 27 -6.91 -7.44 -13.55
CA VAL A 27 -6.08 -6.52 -14.36
C VAL A 27 -6.08 -5.10 -13.77
N GLN A 28 -7.26 -4.58 -13.42
CA GLN A 28 -7.37 -3.25 -12.80
C GLN A 28 -6.61 -3.17 -11.47
N LEU A 29 -6.71 -4.20 -10.65
CA LEU A 29 -6.04 -4.27 -9.36
C LEU A 29 -4.52 -4.37 -9.52
N GLU A 30 -4.03 -5.18 -10.46
CA GLU A 30 -2.60 -5.31 -10.74
C GLU A 30 -1.98 -4.01 -11.22
N GLN A 31 -2.65 -3.33 -12.15
CA GLN A 31 -2.23 -2.02 -12.65
C GLN A 31 -2.20 -0.98 -11.52
N ALA A 32 -3.27 -0.93 -10.72
CA ALA A 32 -3.36 0.00 -9.60
C ALA A 32 -2.28 -0.27 -8.55
N LEU A 33 -2.00 -1.54 -8.23
CA LEU A 33 -0.92 -1.93 -7.32
C LEU A 33 0.45 -1.52 -7.85
N THR A 34 0.74 -1.80 -9.13
CA THR A 34 2.01 -1.41 -9.75
C THR A 34 2.21 0.10 -9.70
N GLN A 35 1.19 0.88 -10.08
CA GLN A 35 1.23 2.34 -10.05
C GLN A 35 1.39 2.88 -8.62
N ALA A 36 0.62 2.37 -7.67
CA ALA A 36 0.67 2.82 -6.28
C ALA A 36 2.02 2.50 -5.64
N SER A 37 2.55 1.30 -5.84
CA SER A 37 3.86 0.91 -5.31
C SER A 37 4.98 1.76 -5.91
N ALA A 38 4.96 2.02 -7.22
CA ALA A 38 5.94 2.89 -7.86
C ALA A 38 5.91 4.32 -7.30
N GLN A 39 4.71 4.89 -7.12
CA GLN A 39 4.54 6.23 -6.56
C GLN A 39 5.04 6.31 -5.11
N ILE A 40 4.72 5.31 -4.29
CA ILE A 40 5.23 5.23 -2.92
C ILE A 40 6.76 5.13 -2.92
N GLN A 41 7.34 4.28 -3.77
CA GLN A 41 8.79 4.10 -3.83
C GLN A 41 9.51 5.40 -4.21
N VAL A 42 8.98 6.16 -5.16
CA VAL A 42 9.51 7.49 -5.51
C VAL A 42 9.52 8.41 -4.28
N LYS A 43 8.44 8.41 -3.47
CA LYS A 43 8.39 9.22 -2.24
C LYS A 43 9.34 8.74 -1.15
N VAL A 44 9.52 7.43 -1.01
CA VAL A 44 10.52 6.86 -0.11
C VAL A 44 11.91 7.34 -0.51
N SER A 45 12.27 7.25 -1.79
CA SER A 45 13.58 7.69 -2.29
C SER A 45 13.78 9.21 -2.19
N GLU A 46 12.74 10.02 -2.46
CA GLU A 46 12.78 11.48 -2.20
C GLU A 46 13.12 11.77 -0.73
N LEU A 47 12.46 11.08 0.21
CA LEU A 47 12.69 11.26 1.65
C LEU A 47 14.07 10.75 2.09
N GLU A 48 14.58 9.69 1.48
CA GLU A 48 15.93 9.18 1.73
C GLU A 48 17.00 10.21 1.34
N THR A 49 16.84 10.83 0.18
CA THR A 49 17.73 11.93 -0.25
C THR A 49 17.66 13.09 0.74
N VAL A 50 16.47 13.48 1.20
CA VAL A 50 16.34 14.54 2.22
C VAL A 50 17.05 14.16 3.53
N LEU A 51 16.87 12.92 4.00
CA LEU A 51 17.49 12.44 5.23
C LEU A 51 19.02 12.30 5.12
N SER A 52 19.55 12.07 3.92
CA SER A 52 21.01 12.02 3.69
C SER A 52 21.71 13.38 3.81
N ALA A 53 20.97 14.49 3.85
CA ALA A 53 21.53 15.82 4.06
C ALA A 53 22.04 16.07 5.49
N ILE A 54 21.76 15.14 6.41
CA ILE A 54 22.21 15.22 7.81
C ILE A 54 23.70 14.84 7.88
N PRO A 55 24.57 15.69 8.49
CA PRO A 55 25.98 15.38 8.68
C PRO A 55 26.19 14.11 9.51
N SER A 56 27.12 13.25 9.08
CA SER A 56 27.46 11.99 9.75
C SER A 56 28.04 12.16 11.16
N GLN A 57 28.46 13.38 11.54
CA GLN A 57 28.92 13.67 12.90
C GLN A 57 27.80 13.83 13.93
N ILE A 58 26.53 13.90 13.49
CA ILE A 58 25.38 14.03 14.38
C ILE A 58 24.78 12.64 14.63
N SER A 59 24.96 12.12 15.85
CA SER A 59 24.26 10.92 16.31
C SER A 59 22.81 11.29 16.64
N LEU A 60 21.91 11.11 15.67
CA LEU A 60 20.49 11.38 15.86
C LEU A 60 19.82 10.22 16.57
N THR A 61 18.94 10.54 17.53
CA THR A 61 18.06 9.56 18.16
C THR A 61 17.13 9.03 17.07
N THR A 62 17.35 7.78 16.65
CA THR A 62 16.52 7.15 15.65
C THR A 62 15.09 7.16 16.17
N ILE A 63 14.15 7.72 15.40
CA ILE A 63 12.73 7.49 15.67
C ILE A 63 12.49 6.01 15.39
N ALA A 64 12.66 5.19 16.43
CA ALA A 64 12.19 3.83 16.45
C ALA A 64 10.66 3.92 16.43
N SER A 65 10.05 3.26 15.44
CA SER A 65 8.60 3.09 15.46
C SER A 65 8.24 2.41 16.77
N VAL A 66 7.57 3.13 17.67
CA VAL A 66 7.18 2.65 19.01
C VAL A 66 6.23 1.44 18.89
N ASN A 67 5.70 1.20 17.69
CA ASN A 67 4.93 0.01 17.36
C ASN A 67 5.18 -0.38 15.89
N PRO A 68 6.20 -1.20 15.58
CA PRO A 68 6.44 -1.66 14.22
C PRO A 68 5.19 -2.36 13.68
N LEU A 69 4.86 -2.10 12.41
CA LEU A 69 3.67 -2.64 11.77
C LEU A 69 3.76 -4.17 11.66
N ASN A 70 3.24 -4.86 12.68
CA ASN A 70 3.23 -6.32 12.75
C ASN A 70 1.96 -6.86 12.07
N ILE A 71 1.98 -6.97 10.74
CA ILE A 71 0.87 -7.56 10.00
C ILE A 71 1.11 -9.06 9.87
N GLY A 72 0.48 -9.85 10.73
CA GLY A 72 0.35 -11.30 10.54
C GLY A 72 -0.55 -11.57 9.34
N VAL A 73 0.03 -11.59 8.13
CA VAL A 73 -0.73 -11.81 6.90
C VAL A 73 -0.30 -13.11 6.24
N PHE A 74 -1.23 -14.05 6.20
CA PHE A 74 -1.15 -15.21 5.31
C PHE A 74 -2.03 -14.93 4.08
N SER A 75 -1.39 -14.62 2.94
CA SER A 75 -2.08 -14.54 1.66
C SER A 75 -1.94 -15.86 0.92
N ARG A 76 -3.06 -16.39 0.40
CA ARG A 76 -3.06 -17.57 -0.49
C ARG A 76 -2.87 -17.21 -1.97
N SER A 77 -2.56 -15.95 -2.29
CA SER A 77 -2.27 -15.50 -3.66
C SER A 77 -1.11 -14.50 -3.73
N PRO A 78 -0.35 -14.48 -4.86
CA PRO A 78 0.67 -13.46 -5.11
C PRO A 78 0.12 -12.02 -5.00
N LEU A 79 -1.13 -11.82 -5.42
CA LEU A 79 -1.79 -10.52 -5.40
C LEU A 79 -2.03 -10.01 -3.97
N GLY A 80 -2.39 -10.88 -3.05
CA GLY A 80 -2.53 -10.48 -1.65
C GLY A 80 -1.19 -10.12 -1.00
N TYR A 81 -0.07 -10.74 -1.39
CA TYR A 81 1.26 -10.32 -0.95
C TYR A 81 1.64 -8.93 -1.51
N ARG A 82 1.27 -8.63 -2.76
CA ARG A 82 1.46 -7.28 -3.33
C ARG A 82 0.71 -6.20 -2.56
N CYS A 83 -0.49 -6.50 -2.06
CA CYS A 83 -1.22 -5.60 -1.16
C CYS A 83 -0.46 -5.38 0.16
N VAL A 84 0.18 -6.42 0.72
CA VAL A 84 1.02 -6.30 1.93
C VAL A 84 2.23 -5.42 1.67
N TRP A 85 2.96 -5.64 0.57
CA TRP A 85 4.13 -4.83 0.23
C TRP A 85 3.78 -3.35 0.04
N LEU A 86 2.62 -3.05 -0.53
CA LEU A 86 2.13 -1.67 -0.62
C LEU A 86 1.96 -1.03 0.76
N LEU A 87 1.39 -1.77 1.73
CA LEU A 87 1.20 -1.29 3.09
C LEU A 87 2.54 -1.06 3.81
N VAL A 88 3.48 -1.99 3.63
CA VAL A 88 4.85 -1.86 4.17
C VAL A 88 5.55 -0.64 3.56
N GLY A 89 5.47 -0.44 2.25
CA GLY A 89 6.04 0.73 1.59
C GLY A 89 5.42 2.04 2.08
N TYR A 90 4.10 2.07 2.29
CA TYR A 90 3.42 3.23 2.86
C TYR A 90 3.89 3.52 4.30
N ASP A 91 4.03 2.49 5.14
CA ASP A 91 4.52 2.61 6.51
C ASP A 91 5.95 3.16 6.54
N GLN A 92 6.83 2.62 5.70
CA GLN A 92 8.20 3.11 5.53
C GLN A 92 8.24 4.58 5.10
N MET A 93 7.40 4.97 4.13
CA MET A 93 7.29 6.36 3.69
C MET A 93 6.81 7.27 4.82
N ALA A 94 5.79 6.86 5.57
CA ALA A 94 5.26 7.61 6.70
C ALA A 94 6.31 7.81 7.79
N MET A 95 7.01 6.74 8.18
CA MET A 95 8.10 6.78 9.15
C MET A 95 9.19 7.79 8.73
N LYS A 96 9.65 7.73 7.49
CA LYS A 96 10.66 8.66 6.96
C LYS A 96 10.15 10.11 6.90
N ALA A 97 8.88 10.32 6.56
CA ALA A 97 8.28 11.65 6.58
C ALA A 97 8.22 12.24 7.99
N PHE A 98 7.91 11.42 9.00
CA PHE A 98 7.98 11.85 10.40
C PHE A 98 9.42 12.16 10.83
N GLN A 99 10.40 11.34 10.44
CA GLN A 99 11.82 11.60 10.70
C GLN A 99 12.29 12.91 10.10
N ALA A 100 12.06 13.11 8.80
CA ALA A 100 12.45 14.33 8.10
C ALA A 100 11.79 15.58 8.72
N HIS A 101 10.53 15.47 9.14
CA HIS A 101 9.85 16.58 9.82
C HIS A 101 10.41 16.85 11.22
N HIS A 102 10.65 15.80 12.01
CA HIS A 102 11.17 15.90 13.36
C HIS A 102 12.56 16.57 13.39
N TYR A 103 13.41 16.26 12.40
CA TYR A 103 14.72 16.89 12.23
C TYR A 103 14.67 18.27 11.54
N GLY A 104 13.47 18.80 11.26
CA GLY A 104 13.31 20.11 10.63
C GLY A 104 13.65 20.18 9.14
N LEU A 105 13.84 19.05 8.47
CA LEU A 105 14.21 18.98 7.05
C LEU A 105 13.02 19.21 6.11
N ILE A 106 11.79 18.98 6.59
CA ILE A 106 10.56 19.27 5.85
C ILE A 106 9.52 19.97 6.71
N SER A 107 8.67 20.78 6.07
CA SER A 107 7.55 21.45 6.72
C SER A 107 6.47 20.44 7.14
N ARG A 108 5.67 20.84 8.15
CA ARG A 108 4.47 20.08 8.57
C ARG A 108 3.51 19.86 7.40
N GLN A 109 3.29 20.88 6.56
CA GLN A 109 2.42 20.78 5.40
C GLN A 109 2.93 19.76 4.38
N ARG A 110 4.25 19.69 4.15
CA ARG A 110 4.85 18.70 3.25
C ARG A 110 4.67 17.28 3.80
N ARG A 111 4.91 17.07 5.10
CA ARG A 111 4.65 15.80 5.78
C ARG A 111 3.19 15.36 5.62
N ASP A 112 2.25 16.24 5.94
CA ASP A 112 0.82 15.93 5.88
C ASP A 112 0.36 15.66 4.44
N GLY A 113 0.93 16.38 3.47
CA GLY A 113 0.74 16.11 2.04
C GLY A 113 1.19 14.70 1.63
N LEU A 114 2.38 14.27 2.08
CA LEU A 114 2.90 12.92 1.80
C LEU A 114 2.00 11.83 2.39
N LEU A 115 1.57 11.99 3.65
CA LEU A 115 0.68 11.04 4.32
C LEU A 115 -0.68 10.95 3.63
N ASN A 116 -1.26 12.09 3.25
CA ASN A 116 -2.53 12.13 2.53
C ASN A 116 -2.41 11.44 1.17
N GLN A 117 -1.40 11.78 0.37
CA GLN A 117 -1.16 11.18 -0.95
C GLN A 117 -0.98 9.66 -0.86
N GLY A 118 -0.09 9.17 0.02
CA GLY A 118 0.09 7.74 0.21
C GLY A 118 -1.17 7.04 0.72
N GLY A 119 -1.89 7.67 1.65
CA GLY A 119 -3.16 7.16 2.15
C GLY A 119 -4.23 7.07 1.05
N HIS A 120 -4.27 8.02 0.11
CA HIS A 120 -5.17 7.97 -1.03
C HIS A 120 -4.87 6.78 -1.95
N LEU A 121 -3.60 6.47 -2.20
CA LEU A 121 -3.20 5.30 -2.99
C LEU A 121 -3.68 3.99 -2.35
N VAL A 122 -3.47 3.83 -1.03
CA VAL A 122 -3.94 2.65 -0.29
C VAL A 122 -5.47 2.54 -0.32
N ARG A 123 -6.20 3.66 -0.11
CA ARG A 123 -7.67 3.66 -0.16
C ARG A 123 -8.22 3.35 -1.56
N ARG A 124 -7.53 3.74 -2.63
CA ARG A 124 -7.91 3.40 -4.00
C ARG A 124 -7.89 1.88 -4.22
N ILE A 125 -6.84 1.20 -3.76
CA ILE A 125 -6.74 -0.27 -3.81
C ILE A 125 -7.88 -0.91 -3.01
N TYR A 126 -8.18 -0.38 -1.82
CA TYR A 126 -9.31 -0.84 -1.02
C TYR A 126 -10.65 -0.69 -1.77
N GLY A 127 -10.84 0.42 -2.48
CA GLY A 127 -12.04 0.67 -3.30
C GLY A 127 -12.24 -0.40 -4.38
N ILE A 128 -11.18 -0.74 -5.12
CA ILE A 128 -11.20 -1.80 -6.14
C ILE A 128 -11.54 -3.15 -5.50
N LEU A 129 -10.89 -3.49 -4.38
CA LEU A 129 -11.12 -4.77 -3.72
C LEU A 129 -12.52 -4.90 -3.11
N ARG A 130 -13.11 -3.78 -2.68
CA ARG A 130 -14.46 -3.74 -2.11
C ARG A 130 -15.55 -3.81 -3.18
N SER A 131 -15.24 -3.51 -4.44
CA SER A 131 -16.21 -3.66 -5.54
C SER A 131 -16.48 -5.14 -5.87
N TRP A 132 -15.57 -6.06 -5.51
CA TRP A 132 -15.79 -7.48 -5.71
C TRP A 132 -16.85 -8.04 -4.75
N PRO A 133 -17.89 -8.72 -5.24
CA PRO A 133 -18.96 -9.30 -4.43
C PRO A 133 -18.40 -10.25 -3.36
N ARG A 134 -18.95 -10.18 -2.14
CA ARG A 134 -18.43 -10.99 -1.03
C ARG A 134 -18.82 -12.47 -1.10
N VAL A 135 -19.89 -12.84 -1.81
CA VAL A 135 -20.39 -14.22 -2.05
C VAL A 135 -21.41 -14.18 -3.20
N GLY A 136 -21.34 -15.11 -4.15
CA GLY A 136 -22.49 -15.61 -4.94
C GLY A 136 -23.23 -14.67 -5.90
N ARG A 137 -22.88 -13.39 -5.98
CA ARG A 137 -23.46 -12.44 -6.95
C ARG A 137 -22.44 -12.08 -8.01
N HIS A 138 -22.10 -13.01 -8.89
CA HIS A 138 -21.37 -12.67 -10.10
C HIS A 138 -22.36 -12.07 -11.11
N PRO A 139 -22.01 -11.00 -11.84
CA PRO A 139 -22.89 -10.36 -12.82
C PRO A 139 -23.23 -11.24 -14.05
N GLY A 140 -22.93 -12.54 -14.03
CA GLY A 140 -23.23 -13.50 -15.11
C GLY A 140 -23.96 -14.79 -14.69
N ARG A 141 -24.49 -14.89 -13.46
CA ARG A 141 -25.28 -16.07 -13.00
C ARG A 141 -26.80 -15.93 -13.14
N TYR A 142 -27.27 -14.92 -13.86
CA TYR A 142 -28.68 -14.79 -14.26
C TYR A 142 -28.81 -15.08 -15.75
N SER A 143 -28.67 -16.35 -16.13
CA SER A 143 -29.07 -16.91 -17.42
C SER A 143 -29.16 -18.42 -17.27
#